data_AF-A0A1G0VEJ8-F1
#
_entry.id   AF-A0A1G0VEJ8-F1
#
_cell.length_a   1.000
_cell.length_b   1.000
_cell.length_c   1.000
_cell.angle_alpha   90.00
_cell.angle_beta   90.00
_cell.angle_gamma   90.00
#
_symmetry.space_group_name_H-M   'P 1'
#
loop_
_entity.id
_entity.type
_entity.pdbx_description
1 polymer ?
#
loop_
_entity_poly.entity_id
_entity_poly.type
_entity_poly.pdbx_seq_one_letter_code
_entity_poly.pdbx_strand_id
1 'polypeptide(L)'
;MRSLVIMKDLGYPVIMDATHAVQLPSNTNVSGGESKFIPSLAKAAVAVGVDGLFLEVHPDPSKALSDAASQFPLEQLRKLLTLIKKIDELIKNEK
;
A
#
# COMPACT_ATOMS: atom_id res chain seq x y z
N MET A 1 1.39 -0.20 12.39
CA MET A 1 1.69 1.15 11.88
C MET A 1 2.67 1.98 12.72
N ARG A 2 3.16 1.52 13.90
CA ARG A 2 4.10 2.31 14.74
C ARG A 2 5.38 2.75 14.01
N SER A 3 5.92 1.89 13.13
CA SER A 3 7.15 2.17 12.38
C SER A 3 7.05 3.44 11.55
N LEU A 4 5.86 3.76 11.02
CA LEU A 4 5.64 4.96 10.21
C LEU A 4 5.88 6.23 11.04
N VAL A 5 5.44 6.23 12.30
CA VAL A 5 5.64 7.35 13.24
C VAL A 5 7.11 7.45 13.63
N ILE A 6 7.71 6.31 14.03
CA ILE A 6 9.12 6.26 14.45
C ILE A 6 10.05 6.75 13.32
N MET A 7 9.80 6.36 12.07
CA MET A 7 10.62 6.81 10.94
C MET A 7 10.43 8.29 10.62
N LYS A 8 9.22 8.85 10.86
CA LYS A 8 8.98 10.29 10.68
C LYS A 8 9.80 11.16 11.63
N ASP A 9 10.07 10.68 12.83
CA ASP A 9 10.90 11.41 13.82
C ASP A 9 12.34 11.61 13.33
N LEU A 10 12.78 10.86 12.31
CA LEU A 10 14.09 11.03 11.67
C LEU A 10 14.13 12.24 10.71
N GLY A 11 13.00 12.89 10.44
CA GLY A 11 12.93 14.09 9.58
C GLY A 11 12.97 13.82 8.08
N TYR A 12 12.75 12.58 7.64
CA TYR A 12 12.74 12.19 6.23
C TYR A 12 11.35 11.75 5.76
N PRO A 13 11.05 11.85 4.45
CA PRO A 13 9.82 11.33 3.88
C PRO A 13 9.66 9.82 4.12
N VAL A 14 8.48 9.41 4.56
CA VAL A 14 8.13 8.00 4.81
C VAL A 14 7.11 7.53 3.78
N ILE A 15 7.46 6.46 3.08
CA ILE A 15 6.60 5.78 2.10
C ILE A 15 6.15 4.44 2.67
N MET A 16 4.85 4.14 2.57
CA MET A 16 4.35 2.80 2.86
C MET A 16 4.15 2.01 1.56
N ASP A 17 4.82 0.87 1.45
CA ASP A 17 4.54 -0.13 0.43
C ASP A 17 3.33 -0.96 0.82
N ALA A 18 2.20 -0.73 0.15
CA ALA A 18 0.96 -1.43 0.47
C ALA A 18 0.84 -2.79 -0.23
N THR A 19 1.63 -3.06 -1.27
CA THR A 19 1.62 -4.32 -2.04
C THR A 19 2.51 -5.38 -1.41
N HIS A 20 3.78 -5.07 -1.12
CA HIS A 20 4.70 -6.04 -0.53
C HIS A 20 4.43 -6.27 0.96
N ALA A 21 3.80 -5.32 1.66
CA ALA A 21 3.40 -5.52 3.06
C ALA A 21 2.32 -6.62 3.25
N VAL A 22 1.64 -7.05 2.18
CA VAL A 22 0.68 -8.18 2.21
C VAL A 22 1.24 -9.44 1.57
N GLN A 23 2.52 -9.44 1.15
CA GLN A 23 3.17 -10.61 0.62
C GLN A 23 3.34 -11.65 1.73
N LEU A 24 3.14 -12.92 1.40
CA LEU A 24 3.40 -14.04 2.28
C LEU A 24 4.71 -14.70 1.83
N PRO A 25 5.82 -14.53 2.59
CA PRO A 25 7.10 -15.12 2.23
C PRO A 25 6.99 -16.63 2.04
N SER A 26 7.59 -17.12 0.96
CA SER A 26 7.51 -18.53 0.60
C SER A 26 8.54 -19.39 1.32
N ASN A 27 8.20 -20.68 1.47
CA ASN A 27 9.18 -21.74 1.69
C ASN A 27 9.58 -22.44 0.36
N THR A 28 9.14 -21.90 -0.78
CA THR A 28 9.42 -22.39 -2.15
C THR A 28 9.94 -21.24 -3.03
N ASN A 29 9.94 -21.40 -4.36
CA ASN A 29 10.45 -20.39 -5.30
C ASN A 29 9.49 -19.19 -5.54
N VAL A 30 8.23 -19.26 -5.10
CA VAL A 30 7.22 -18.22 -5.38
C VAL A 30 6.52 -17.79 -4.10
N SER A 31 6.57 -16.49 -3.79
CA SER A 31 5.85 -15.88 -2.66
C SER A 31 4.34 -15.80 -2.92
N GLY A 32 3.56 -16.00 -1.87
CA GLY A 32 2.12 -15.76 -1.88
C GLY A 32 1.81 -14.30 -1.55
N GLY A 33 0.53 -14.01 -1.34
CA GLY A 33 0.08 -12.68 -0.94
C GLY A 33 -1.42 -12.61 -0.71
N GLU A 34 -1.84 -11.61 0.06
CA GLU A 34 -3.26 -11.36 0.36
C GLU A 34 -3.66 -9.97 -0.13
N SER A 35 -3.68 -9.78 -1.46
CA SER A 35 -3.99 -8.51 -2.14
C SER A 35 -5.30 -7.86 -1.68
N LYS A 36 -6.27 -8.64 -1.18
CA LYS A 36 -7.51 -8.15 -0.54
C LYS A 36 -7.27 -7.16 0.61
N PHE A 37 -6.10 -7.19 1.26
CA PHE A 37 -5.75 -6.30 2.36
C PHE A 37 -5.06 -4.99 1.93
N ILE A 38 -4.64 -4.86 0.66
CA ILE A 38 -3.98 -3.65 0.13
C ILE A 38 -4.83 -2.39 0.41
N PRO A 39 -6.15 -2.36 0.12
CA PRO A 39 -6.95 -1.16 0.40
C PRO A 39 -6.98 -0.78 1.88
N SER A 40 -7.00 -1.76 2.78
CA SER A 40 -7.05 -1.52 4.22
C SER A 40 -5.72 -0.98 4.74
N LEU A 41 -4.59 -1.55 4.32
CA LEU A 41 -3.27 -1.07 4.72
C LEU A 41 -2.96 0.31 4.14
N ALA A 42 -3.31 0.57 2.88
CA ALA A 42 -3.14 1.88 2.25
C ALA A 42 -3.92 2.97 3.01
N LYS A 43 -5.19 2.71 3.32
CA LYS A 43 -6.03 3.63 4.14
C LYS A 43 -5.43 3.86 5.52
N ALA A 44 -4.98 2.81 6.20
CA ALA A 44 -4.38 2.93 7.53
C ALA A 44 -3.06 3.73 7.50
N ALA A 45 -2.25 3.57 6.46
CA ALA A 45 -1.01 4.31 6.31
C ALA A 45 -1.25 5.82 6.08
N VAL A 46 -2.18 6.19 5.18
CA VAL A 46 -2.52 7.62 4.98
C VAL A 46 -3.21 8.22 6.20
N ALA A 47 -4.01 7.44 6.94
CA ALA A 47 -4.61 7.90 8.20
C ALA A 47 -3.56 8.19 9.30
N VAL A 48 -2.44 7.45 9.30
CA VAL A 48 -1.28 7.73 10.16
C VAL A 48 -0.49 8.93 9.67
N GLY A 49 -0.67 9.32 8.40
CA GLY A 49 -0.08 10.51 7.80
C GLY A 49 1.28 10.26 7.17
N VAL A 50 1.43 9.21 6.36
CA VAL A 50 2.64 8.98 5.51
C VAL A 50 2.81 10.05 4.43
N ASP A 51 4.02 10.17 3.88
CA ASP A 51 4.33 11.16 2.84
C ASP A 51 4.03 10.61 1.43
N GLY A 52 3.91 9.29 1.30
CA GLY A 52 3.43 8.66 0.09
C GLY A 52 3.12 7.18 0.25
N LEU A 53 2.56 6.61 -0.81
CA LEU A 53 2.25 5.19 -0.94
C LEU A 53 3.00 4.62 -2.14
N PHE A 54 3.46 3.38 -2.00
CA PHE A 54 3.92 2.56 -3.10
C PHE A 54 2.91 1.43 -3.36
N LEU A 55 2.59 1.21 -4.64
CA LEU A 55 1.62 0.24 -5.12
C LEU A 55 2.07 -0.34 -6.45
N GLU A 56 2.20 -1.66 -6.54
CA GLU A 56 2.24 -2.38 -7.83
C GLU A 56 0.84 -2.70 -8.35
N VAL A 57 0.65 -2.57 -9.66
CA VAL A 57 -0.65 -2.76 -10.31
C VAL A 57 -0.52 -3.54 -11.61
N HIS A 58 -1.54 -4.34 -11.92
CA HIS A 58 -1.61 -5.08 -13.18
C HIS A 58 -3.03 -5.06 -13.76
N PRO A 59 -3.20 -5.04 -15.10
CA PRO A 59 -4.51 -5.24 -15.73
C PRO A 59 -5.15 -6.59 -15.38
N ASP A 60 -4.33 -7.62 -15.20
CA ASP A 60 -4.76 -8.98 -14.82
C ASP A 60 -3.73 -9.60 -13.85
N PRO A 61 -3.83 -9.37 -12.52
CA PRO A 61 -2.80 -9.79 -11.57
C PRO A 61 -2.43 -11.28 -11.65
N SER A 62 -3.36 -12.14 -12.08
CA SER A 62 -3.10 -13.58 -12.24
C SER A 62 -2.07 -13.91 -13.33
N LYS A 63 -1.82 -12.98 -14.25
CA LYS A 63 -0.85 -13.10 -15.34
C LYS A 63 0.43 -12.28 -15.13
N ALA A 64 0.60 -11.64 -13.97
CA ALA A 64 1.83 -10.92 -13.66
C ALA A 64 3.00 -11.92 -13.60
N LEU A 65 4.15 -11.54 -14.17
CA LEU A 65 5.34 -12.40 -14.22
C LEU A 65 6.05 -12.52 -12.85
N SER A 66 5.78 -11.58 -11.96
CA SER A 66 6.21 -11.56 -10.56
C SER A 66 5.07 -11.03 -9.70
N ASP A 67 5.07 -11.40 -8.41
CA ASP A 67 4.20 -10.80 -7.39
C ASP A 67 2.69 -10.85 -7.70
N ALA A 68 2.26 -11.81 -8.51
CA ALA A 68 0.86 -11.99 -8.94
C ALA A 68 -0.15 -11.99 -7.79
N ALA A 69 0.24 -12.52 -6.62
CA ALA A 69 -0.61 -12.58 -5.43
C ALA A 69 -0.66 -11.26 -4.62
N SER A 70 0.23 -10.30 -4.88
CA SER A 70 0.37 -9.02 -4.18
C SER A 70 0.19 -7.79 -5.07
N GLN A 71 -0.02 -7.93 -6.39
CA GLN A 71 -0.36 -6.81 -7.26
C GLN A 71 -1.84 -6.45 -7.20
N PHE A 72 -2.14 -5.15 -7.26
CA PHE A 72 -3.51 -4.65 -7.20
C PHE A 72 -4.16 -4.55 -8.61
N PRO A 73 -5.45 -4.89 -8.79
CA PRO A 73 -6.12 -4.77 -10.08
C PRO A 73 -6.19 -3.32 -10.57
N LEU A 74 -5.68 -3.06 -11.78
CA LEU A 74 -5.61 -1.71 -12.36
C LEU A 74 -6.98 -1.03 -12.45
N GLU A 75 -8.03 -1.78 -12.78
CA GLU A 75 -9.40 -1.27 -12.89
C GLU A 75 -9.94 -0.71 -11.56
N GLN A 76 -9.43 -1.19 -10.41
CA GLN A 76 -9.86 -0.75 -9.08
C GLN A 76 -9.01 0.43 -8.57
N LEU A 77 -7.88 0.72 -9.19
CA LEU A 77 -6.89 1.69 -8.72
C LEU A 77 -7.50 3.08 -8.53
N ARG A 78 -8.24 3.60 -9.51
CA ARG A 78 -8.84 4.94 -9.43
C ARG A 78 -9.75 5.07 -8.20
N LYS A 79 -10.56 4.05 -7.91
CA LYS A 79 -11.48 4.05 -6.77
C LYS A 79 -10.71 4.11 -5.46
N LEU A 80 -9.64 3.31 -5.33
CA LEU A 80 -8.77 3.32 -4.17
C LEU A 80 -8.07 4.69 -4.00
N LEU A 81 -7.41 5.19 -5.05
CA LEU A 81 -6.68 6.47 -5.03
C LEU A 81 -7.59 7.65 -4.67
N THR A 82 -8.81 7.68 -5.20
CA THR A 82 -9.78 8.74 -4.88
C THR A 82 -10.14 8.76 -3.40
N LEU A 83 -10.32 7.58 -2.79
CA LEU A 83 -10.65 7.46 -1.37
C LEU A 83 -9.46 7.83 -0.48
N ILE A 84 -8.28 7.26 -0.73
CA ILE A 84 -7.11 7.51 0.12
C ILE A 84 -6.64 8.97 0.01
N LYS A 85 -6.79 9.62 -1.15
CA LYS A 85 -6.50 11.06 -1.30
C LYS A 85 -7.38 11.91 -0.37
N LYS A 86 -8.67 11.61 -0.27
CA LYS A 86 -9.58 12.32 0.65
C LYS A 86 -9.17 12.16 2.11
N ILE A 87 -8.73 10.95 2.50
CA ILE A 87 -8.24 10.70 3.86
C ILE A 87 -6.93 11.48 4.10
N ASP A 88 -6.00 11.43 3.15
CA ASP A 88 -4.71 12.14 3.24
C ASP A 88 -4.90 13.65 3.37
N GLU A 89 -5.77 14.25 2.55
CA GLU A 89 -6.11 15.68 2.62
C GLU A 89 -6.72 16.05 3.99
N LEU A 90 -7.64 15.23 4.51
CA LEU A 90 -8.23 15.46 5.83
C LEU A 90 -7.15 15.50 6.93
N ILE A 91 -6.29 14.48 6.97
CA ILE A 91 -5.26 14.34 8.00
C ILE A 91 -4.18 15.43 7.90
N LYS A 92 -3.83 15.84 6.68
CA LYS A 92 -2.80 16.89 6.47
C LYS A 92 -3.33 18.30 6.74
N ASN A 93 -4.63 18.53 6.60
CA ASN A 93 -5.26 19.82 6.89
C ASN A 93 -5.57 20.03 8.39
N GLU A 94 -5.56 18.98 9.22
CA GLU A 94 -5.71 19.07 10.68
C GLU A 94 -4.41 19.46 11.41
N LYS A 95 -3.27 19.52 10.71
CA LYS A 95 -1.98 19.96 11.26
C LYS A 95 -1.77 21.46 11.10
#